data_AF-A0A1G0LT01-F1
#
_entry.id   AF-A0A1G0LT01-F1
#
_cell.length_a   1.000
_cell.length_b   1.000
_cell.length_c   1.000
_cell.angle_alpha   90.00
_cell.angle_beta   90.00
_cell.angle_gamma   90.00
#
_symmetry.space_group_name_H-M   'P 1'
#
loop_
_entity.id
_entity.type
_entity.pdbx_description
1 polymer ?
#
loop_
_entity_poly.entity_id
_entity_poly.type
_entity_poly.pdbx_seq_one_letter_code
_entity_poly.pdbx_strand_id
1 'polypeptide(L)' 'MVARQIPSQTLRVGPVLALRGANGETRALLAVLGEGPGFILYDESGQERVALAARSSGPSLTLMDGSGESMWSAP' A
#
# COMPACT_ATOMS: atom_id res chain seq x y z
N MET A 1 34.15 -10.32 19.22
CA MET A 1 32.98 -9.42 19.18
C MET A 1 32.09 -9.88 18.04
N VAL A 2 30.96 -10.54 18.33
CA VAL A 2 30.06 -11.10 17.31
C VAL A 2 28.97 -10.06 17.07
N ALA A 3 28.94 -9.46 15.88
CA ALA A 3 27.84 -8.60 15.48
C ALA A 3 26.59 -9.47 15.32
N ARG A 4 25.59 -9.25 16.18
CA ARG A 4 24.27 -9.84 16.02
C ARG A 4 23.63 -9.23 14.79
N GLN A 5 23.52 -10.03 13.73
CA GLN A 5 22.71 -9.67 12.58
C GLN A 5 21.26 -9.62 13.06
N ILE A 6 20.74 -8.40 13.24
CA ILE A 6 19.31 -8.18 13.44
C ILE A 6 18.65 -8.67 12.16
N PRO A 7 17.74 -9.67 12.19
CA PRO A 7 17.04 -10.06 10.99
C PRO A 7 16.25 -8.84 10.53
N SER A 8 16.67 -8.24 9.42
CA SER A 8 15.79 -7.38 8.66
C SER A 8 14.63 -8.30 8.27
N GLN A 9 13.50 -8.14 8.95
CA GLN A 9 12.22 -8.52 8.38
C GLN A 9 12.04 -7.61 7.17
N THR A 10 12.73 -7.95 6.08
CA THR A 10 12.44 -7.41 4.76
C THR A 10 11.00 -7.82 4.54
N LEU A 11 10.06 -6.91 4.78
CA LEU A 11 8.76 -7.00 4.13
C LEU A 11 9.10 -7.31 2.67
N ARG A 12 8.76 -8.51 2.21
CA ARG A 12 8.97 -8.91 0.82
C ARG A 12 7.99 -8.12 -0.02
N VAL A 13 8.29 -6.84 -0.20
CA VAL A 13 7.66 -6.01 -1.19
C VAL A 13 8.39 -6.35 -2.48
N GLY A 14 7.65 -6.91 -3.43
CA GLY A 14 8.13 -7.12 -4.78
C GLY A 14 8.28 -5.79 -5.52
N PRO A 15 8.23 -5.81 -6.86
CA PRO A 15 8.31 -4.59 -7.66
C PRO A 15 7.26 -3.56 -7.24
N VAL A 16 7.66 -2.28 -7.24
CA VAL A 16 6.80 -1.13 -6.94
C VAL A 16 6.90 -0.12 -8.07
N LEU A 17 5.76 0.36 -8.54
CA LEU A 17 5.62 1.56 -9.35
C LEU A 17 4.95 2.64 -8.50
N ALA A 18 5.61 3.79 -8.35
CA ALA A 18 5.09 4.93 -7.63
C ALA A 18 4.88 6.12 -8.58
N LEU A 19 3.68 6.70 -8.58
CA LEU A 19 3.41 7.98 -9.20
C LEU A 19 3.60 9.07 -8.15
N ARG A 20 4.48 10.03 -8.42
CA ARG A 20 4.79 11.13 -7.51
C ARG A 20 4.22 12.45 -8.03
N GLY A 21 3.79 13.30 -7.11
CA GLY A 21 3.44 14.68 -7.41
C GLY A 21 4.67 15.56 -7.59
N ALA A 22 4.42 16.84 -7.87
CA ALA A 22 5.47 17.81 -8.19
C ALA A 22 6.49 18.02 -7.06
N ASN A 23 6.08 17.80 -5.80
CA ASN A 23 6.94 17.97 -4.64
C ASN A 23 7.55 16.63 -4.16
N GLY A 24 7.40 15.56 -4.95
CA GLY A 24 7.94 14.24 -4.67
C GLY A 24 7.07 13.35 -3.79
N GLU A 25 5.90 13.83 -3.34
CA GLU A 25 4.94 13.06 -2.56
C GLU A 25 4.33 11.92 -3.40
N THR A 26 4.12 10.75 -2.80
CA THR A 26 3.47 9.63 -3.50
C THR A 26 1.98 9.89 -3.63
N ARG A 27 1.45 9.77 -4.84
CA ARG A 27 0.01 9.95 -5.17
C ARG A 27 -0.68 8.65 -5.49
N ALA A 28 0.06 7.70 -6.08
CA ALA A 28 -0.42 6.36 -6.31
C ALA A 28 0.72 5.35 -6.22
N LEU A 29 0.39 4.15 -5.76
CA LEU A 29 1.34 3.05 -5.63
C LEU A 29 0.71 1.78 -6.20
N LEU A 30 1.40 1.13 -7.13
CA LEU A 30 1.11 -0.22 -7.59
C LEU A 30 2.27 -1.12 -7.17
N ALA A 31 2.00 -2.13 -6.34
CA ALA A 31 3.03 -3.00 -5.79
C ALA A 31 2.60 -4.45 -5.76
N VAL A 32 3.59 -5.34 -5.84
CA VAL A 32 3.45 -6.74 -5.44
C VAL A 32 3.76 -6.82 -3.95
N LEU A 33 2.75 -7.05 -3.12
CA LEU A 33 2.89 -7.23 -1.68
C LEU A 33 3.04 -8.73 -1.37
N GLY A 34 3.43 -9.06 -0.14
CA GLY A 34 3.54 -10.46 0.30
C GLY A 34 2.23 -11.25 0.18
N GLU A 35 1.08 -10.58 0.23
CA GLU A 35 -0.25 -11.20 0.12
C GLU A 35 -0.86 -11.14 -1.30
N GLY A 36 -0.17 -10.52 -2.27
CA GLY A 36 -0.67 -10.32 -3.63
C GLY A 36 -0.47 -8.89 -4.13
N PRO A 37 -0.85 -8.58 -5.39
CA PRO A 37 -0.75 -7.23 -5.92
C PRO A 37 -1.76 -6.29 -5.24
N GLY A 38 -1.36 -5.03 -5.06
CA GLY A 38 -2.19 -3.97 -4.52
C GLY A 38 -1.98 -2.64 -5.25
N PHE A 39 -3.03 -1.84 -5.30
CA PHE A 39 -3.02 -0.47 -5.81
C PHE A 39 -3.63 0.47 -4.77
N ILE A 40 -2.92 1.54 -4.43
CA ILE A 40 -3.32 2.51 -3.41
C ILE A 40 -3.30 3.92 -4.02
N LEU A 41 -4.35 4.70 -3.76
CA LEU A 41 -4.40 6.13 -4.03
C LEU A 41 -4.31 6.92 -2.72
N TYR A 42 -3.46 7.94 -2.73
CA TYR A 42 -3.26 8.85 -1.61
C TYR A 42 -3.83 10.22 -1.94
N ASP A 43 -4.32 10.93 -0.92
CA ASP A 43 -4.68 12.33 -1.04
C ASP A 43 -3.47 13.27 -0.87
N GLU A 44 -3.72 14.56 -0.65
CA GLU A 44 -2.69 15.59 -0.44
C GLU A 44 -1.95 15.53 0.88
N SER A 45 -2.55 14.96 1.92
CA SER A 45 -1.86 14.74 3.20
C SER A 45 -1.09 13.41 3.22
N GLY A 46 -1.17 12.61 2.15
CA GLY A 46 -0.56 11.29 2.07
C GLY A 46 -1.40 10.21 2.74
N GLN A 47 -2.69 10.47 3.00
CA GLN A 47 -3.63 9.50 3.55
C GLN A 47 -4.21 8.64 2.42
N GLU A 48 -4.31 7.34 2.67
CA GLU A 48 -4.95 6.41 1.73
C GLU A 48 -6.45 6.73 1.60
N ARG A 49 -6.95 6.80 0.36
CA ARG A 49 -8.37 7.03 0.06
C ARG A 49 -9.01 5.87 -0.70
N VAL A 50 -8.20 5.14 -1.45
CA VAL A 50 -8.66 3.97 -2.22
C VAL A 50 -7.60 2.89 -2.13
N ALA A 51 -8.03 1.66 -1.84
CA ALA A 51 -7.19 0.48 -1.91
C ALA A 51 -7.87 -0.60 -2.75
N LEU A 52 -7.16 -1.11 -3.75
CA LEU A 52 -7.50 -2.31 -4.52
C LEU A 52 -6.47 -3.38 -4.15
N ALA A 53 -6.91 -4.59 -3.88
CA ALA A 53 -6.02 -5.72 -3.63
C ALA A 53 -6.56 -7.00 -4.26
N ALA A 54 -5.67 -7.86 -4.73
CA ALA A 54 -6.01 -9.23 -5.11
C ALA A 54 -5.25 -10.18 -4.17
N ARG A 55 -5.93 -10.63 -3.12
CA ARG A 55 -5.34 -11.50 -2.09
C ARG A 55 -5.79 -12.95 -2.29
N SER A 56 -5.18 -13.88 -1.55
CA SER A 56 -5.63 -15.27 -1.50
C SER A 56 -7.08 -15.43 -1.02
N SER A 57 -7.58 -14.49 -0.22
CA SER A 57 -8.98 -14.43 0.23
C SER A 57 -9.95 -13.92 -0.85
N GLY A 58 -9.44 -13.42 -1.98
CA GLY A 58 -10.22 -12.80 -3.05
C GLY A 58 -9.79 -11.35 -3.34
N PRO A 59 -10.37 -10.75 -4.39
CA PRO A 59 -10.22 -9.33 -4.64
C PRO A 59 -10.91 -8.49 -3.55
N SER A 60 -10.50 -7.23 -3.44
CA SER A 60 -11.18 -6.24 -2.62
C SER A 60 -10.95 -4.83 -3.15
N LEU A 61 -11.98 -3.99 -3.06
CA LEU A 61 -11.91 -2.54 -3.19
C LEU A 61 -12.41 -1.89 -1.88
N THR A 62 -11.60 -1.02 -1.29
CA THR A 62 -11.95 -0.24 -0.10
C THR A 62 -11.86 1.25 -0.40
N LEU A 63 -12.90 1.99 -0.01
CA LEU A 63 -12.97 3.45 -0.05
C LEU A 63 -12.92 3.99 1.38
N MET A 64 -11.99 4.91 1.64
CA MET A 64 -11.75 5.47 2.97
C MET A 64 -12.16 6.94 3.06
N ASP A 65 -12.74 7.33 4.20
CA ASP A 65 -13.07 8.71 4.52
C ASP A 65 -11.82 9.53 4.87
N GLY A 66 -12.02 10.81 5.16
CA GLY A 66 -11.00 11.79 5.57
C GLY A 66 -10.08 11.35 6.71
N SER A 67 -10.55 10.52 7.64
CA SER A 67 -9.80 10.01 8.78
C SER A 67 -9.04 8.71 8.50
N GLY A 68 -9.27 8.11 7.31
CA GLY A 68 -8.71 6.82 6.92
C GLY A 68 -9.60 5.63 7.30
N GLU A 69 -10.83 5.88 7.78
CA GLU A 69 -11.78 4.82 8.09
C GLU A 69 -12.50 4.35 6.83
N SER A 70 -12.76 3.05 6.71
CA SER A 70 -13.49 2.49 5.57
C SER A 70 -14.94 2.98 5.57
N MET A 71 -15.31 3.78 4.57
CA MET A 71 -16.71 4.15 4.30
C MET A 71 -17.47 3.02 3.61
N TRP A 72 -16.77 2.30 2.73
CA TRP A 72 -17.35 1.24 1.92
C TRP A 72 -16.27 0.26 1.48
N SER A 73 -16.63 -1.01 1.40
CA SER A 73 -15.78 -2.04 0.82
C SER A 73 -16.61 -3.04 0.02
N ALA A 74 -16.04 -3.54 -1.07
CA ALA A 74 -16.56 -4.69 -1.82
C ALA A 74 -15.46 -5.72 -2.06
N PRO A 75 -15.84 -7.00 -2.18
CA PRO A 75 -14.98 -8.02 -2.79
C PRO A 75 -14.77 -7.73 -4.28
#